data_AF-A0A6J1TP16-F1
#
_entry.id   AF-A0A6J1TP16-F1
#
_cell.length_a   1.000
_cell.length_b   1.000
_cell.length_c   1.000
_cell.angle_alpha   90.00
_cell.angle_beta   90.00
_cell.angle_gamma   90.00
#
_symmetry.space_group_name_H-M   'P 1'
#
loop_
_entity.id
_entity.type
_entity.pdbx_description
1 polymer ?
#
loop_
_entity_poly.entity_id
_entity_poly.type
_entity_poly.pdbx_seq_one_letter_code
_entity_poly.pdbx_strand_id
1 'polypeptide(L)'
;MWSTDIDSVVTLCFKSFEGSNYEVRMAVSKLLGYVLISAVTSKQATASARQHVRKISFMEALELLGTGFLRGSSGFLRTSGDILKGTSSVSRDVRVGVTQAYVVFISTLGGEWLERNFCALLSHILDLVSQSHPKAIQTQMDSICSRRCISFILRATVGGLLGEKARIAAAKEICQTIWKLKKVMDAAVSNCNVETHIGTTEVIINQHMLICALEELGNLIHGLGSTATPVLQDSSTGVLDAVISIILHPCISVQLAAAWCLRCIAVALPCYLSPLLDSCIERLTAMKSSPEAVTGYSFAIAALLGAVRECPLGIPHGKGKVVMMVAEDLLRSASQNSRISIQRMQSGWLLIAALMTLGPAVVQHHLPRVLLLWKCAFPVCPKDLETEKKRGDSFTWQVTLESRAGALCAIKSFILYCGGLLTDEVIQRLLPPVPCAVDLLTQLPSLNKMYGSALKLSSVTYRKRLYELLALLPPKSYEGMYSSSQNISCLLVTKAEVKHCSIKYN
;
A
#
# COMPACT_ATOMS: atom_id res chain seq x y z
N MET A 1 -34.18 -16.71 20.05
CA MET A 1 -34.27 -16.98 18.60
C MET A 1 -33.66 -18.35 18.35
N TRP A 2 -34.26 -19.14 17.46
CA TRP A 2 -33.75 -20.46 17.11
C TRP A 2 -32.59 -20.29 16.11
N SER A 3 -31.70 -21.28 15.99
CA SER A 3 -30.55 -21.21 15.07
C SER A 3 -30.99 -20.90 13.63
N THR A 4 -32.08 -21.54 13.19
CA THR A 4 -32.69 -21.34 11.87
C THR A 4 -33.25 -19.94 11.66
N ASP A 5 -33.82 -19.33 12.72
CA ASP A 5 -34.34 -17.97 12.65
C ASP A 5 -33.21 -16.96 12.51
N ILE A 6 -32.09 -17.19 13.21
CA ILE A 6 -30.89 -16.34 13.12
C ILE A 6 -30.32 -16.38 11.71
N ASP A 7 -30.14 -17.58 11.14
CA ASP A 7 -29.62 -17.73 9.77
C ASP A 7 -30.52 -17.03 8.74
N SER A 8 -31.84 -17.08 8.93
CA SER A 8 -32.81 -16.39 8.07
C SER A 8 -32.68 -14.86 8.15
N VAL A 9 -32.55 -14.30 9.36
CA VAL A 9 -32.39 -12.86 9.59
C VAL A 9 -31.05 -12.39 9.05
N VAL A 10 -29.97 -13.15 9.27
CA VAL A 10 -28.63 -12.89 8.75
C VAL A 10 -28.64 -12.83 7.22
N THR A 11 -29.29 -13.81 6.58
CA THR A 11 -29.42 -13.87 5.12
C THR A 11 -30.21 -12.67 4.58
N LEU A 12 -31.30 -12.28 5.26
CA LEU A 12 -32.09 -11.10 4.89
C LEU A 12 -31.29 -9.81 5.02
N CYS A 13 -30.47 -9.68 6.07
CA CYS A 13 -29.56 -8.54 6.24
C CYS A 13 -28.56 -8.46 5.07
N PHE A 14 -27.97 -9.58 4.65
CA PHE A 14 -27.05 -9.60 3.51
C PHE A 14 -27.71 -9.16 2.21
N LYS A 15 -28.94 -9.61 1.95
CA LYS A 15 -29.72 -9.17 0.80
C LYS A 15 -30.04 -7.68 0.86
N SER A 16 -30.33 -7.16 2.05
CA SER A 16 -30.69 -5.75 2.27
C SER A 16 -29.50 -4.80 2.06
N PHE A 17 -28.26 -5.29 2.12
CA PHE A 17 -27.08 -4.48 1.79
C PHE A 17 -26.93 -4.23 0.29
N GLU A 18 -27.44 -5.12 -0.57
CA GLU A 18 -27.23 -5.03 -2.02
C GLU A 18 -27.95 -3.80 -2.60
N GLY A 19 -27.20 -2.89 -3.22
CA GLY A 19 -27.75 -1.66 -3.82
C GLY A 19 -28.29 -0.63 -2.82
N SER A 20 -28.06 -0.83 -1.52
CA SER A 20 -28.53 0.07 -0.47
C SER A 20 -27.69 1.35 -0.36
N ASN A 21 -28.31 2.43 0.12
CA ASN A 21 -27.61 3.68 0.44
C ASN A 21 -26.91 3.59 1.81
N TYR A 22 -26.16 4.63 2.19
CA TYR A 22 -25.40 4.65 3.44
C TYR A 22 -26.28 4.46 4.69
N GLU A 23 -27.42 5.15 4.77
CA GLU A 23 -28.31 5.10 5.95
C GLU A 23 -28.92 3.72 6.16
N VAL A 24 -29.39 3.10 5.08
CA VAL A 24 -29.95 1.75 5.10
C VAL A 24 -28.89 0.74 5.50
N ARG A 25 -27.67 0.82 4.93
CA ARG A 25 -26.56 -0.05 5.35
C ARG A 25 -26.29 0.08 6.84
N MET A 26 -26.15 1.30 7.35
CA MET A 26 -25.89 1.53 8.76
C MET A 26 -26.99 0.95 9.67
N ALA A 27 -28.27 1.13 9.29
CA ALA A 27 -29.38 0.57 10.05
C ALA A 27 -29.39 -0.97 10.04
N VAL A 28 -29.19 -1.59 8.88
CA VAL A 28 -29.14 -3.06 8.73
C VAL A 28 -27.93 -3.65 9.44
N SER A 29 -26.76 -3.00 9.37
CA SER A 29 -25.56 -3.42 10.09
C SER A 29 -25.73 -3.36 11.60
N LYS A 30 -26.44 -2.35 12.11
CA LYS A 30 -26.81 -2.28 13.53
C LYS A 30 -27.72 -3.42 13.93
N LEU A 31 -28.79 -3.67 13.16
CA LEU A 31 -29.70 -4.79 13.39
C LEU A 31 -28.94 -6.12 13.43
N LEU A 32 -28.13 -6.39 12.40
CA LEU A 32 -27.34 -7.61 12.30
C LEU A 32 -26.40 -7.79 13.51
N GLY A 33 -25.67 -6.73 13.88
CA GLY A 33 -24.82 -6.73 15.07
C GLY A 33 -25.60 -7.08 16.33
N TYR A 34 -26.69 -6.35 16.63
CA TYR A 34 -27.49 -6.54 17.85
C TYR A 34 -28.18 -7.91 17.93
N VAL A 35 -28.64 -8.45 16.80
CA VAL A 35 -29.22 -9.80 16.73
C VAL A 35 -28.17 -10.84 17.12
N LEU A 36 -26.96 -10.75 16.56
CA LEU A 36 -25.86 -11.66 16.88
C LEU A 36 -25.40 -11.53 18.35
N ILE A 37 -25.32 -10.31 18.88
CA ILE A 37 -25.01 -10.08 20.29
C ILE A 37 -26.05 -10.75 21.19
N SER A 38 -27.33 -10.55 20.89
CA SER A 38 -28.44 -11.15 21.65
C SER A 38 -28.36 -12.68 21.62
N ALA A 39 -27.98 -13.26 20.48
CA ALA A 39 -27.81 -14.71 20.33
C ALA A 39 -26.60 -15.26 21.14
N VAL A 40 -25.50 -14.50 21.22
CA VAL A 40 -24.28 -14.89 21.97
C VAL A 40 -24.44 -14.66 23.48
N THR A 41 -25.21 -13.66 23.90
CA THR A 41 -25.34 -13.25 25.32
C THR A 41 -26.60 -13.76 26.02
N SER A 42 -27.51 -14.41 25.29
CA SER A 42 -28.77 -14.96 25.84
C SER A 42 -28.52 -15.79 27.10
N LYS A 43 -28.99 -15.29 28.26
CA LYS A 43 -29.03 -16.03 29.51
C LYS A 43 -30.20 -17.00 29.46
N GLN A 44 -29.95 -18.28 29.74
CA GLN A 44 -30.99 -19.29 29.85
C GLN A 44 -31.87 -18.92 31.06
N ALA A 45 -33.10 -18.46 30.82
CA ALA A 45 -34.02 -18.15 31.91
C ALA A 45 -34.33 -19.43 32.70
N THR A 46 -34.24 -19.31 34.02
CA THR A 46 -34.52 -20.36 34.99
C THR A 46 -35.88 -21.02 34.76
N ALA A 47 -35.85 -22.35 34.73
CA ALA A 47 -36.93 -23.34 34.84
C ALA A 47 -38.38 -22.81 34.84
N SER A 48 -39.11 -23.07 33.74
CA SER A 48 -40.52 -23.57 33.72
C SER A 48 -41.31 -23.31 32.43
N ALA A 49 -40.68 -23.02 31.29
CA ALA A 49 -41.39 -23.08 30.00
C ALA A 49 -40.47 -23.53 28.85
N ARG A 50 -40.73 -24.77 28.39
CA ARG A 50 -40.38 -25.44 27.13
C ARG A 50 -39.26 -24.83 26.23
N GLN A 51 -38.16 -25.60 26.19
CA GLN A 51 -37.38 -26.04 25.03
C GLN A 51 -36.38 -25.07 24.33
N HIS A 52 -35.09 -25.36 24.56
CA HIS A 52 -33.93 -25.25 23.64
C HIS A 52 -33.71 -23.95 22.83
N VAL A 53 -33.57 -22.80 23.49
CA VAL A 53 -32.81 -21.69 22.89
C VAL A 53 -31.32 -22.06 22.89
N ARG A 54 -30.80 -22.54 21.75
CA ARG A 54 -29.35 -22.83 21.60
C ARG A 54 -28.58 -21.52 21.61
N LYS A 55 -27.77 -21.31 22.63
CA LYS A 55 -26.76 -20.25 22.66
C LYS A 55 -25.74 -20.54 21.55
N ILE A 56 -25.57 -19.62 20.61
CA ILE A 56 -24.48 -19.73 19.63
C ILE A 56 -23.18 -19.28 20.27
N SER A 57 -22.07 -19.92 19.92
CA SER A 57 -20.76 -19.46 20.32
C SER A 57 -20.41 -18.16 19.60
N PHE A 58 -19.48 -17.37 20.17
CA PHE A 58 -19.02 -16.16 19.48
C PHE A 58 -18.27 -16.50 18.18
N MET A 59 -17.59 -17.65 18.11
CA MET A 59 -16.94 -18.11 16.87
C MET A 59 -17.98 -18.43 15.80
N GLU A 60 -19.09 -19.09 16.16
CA GLU A 60 -20.22 -19.32 15.24
C GLU A 60 -20.79 -17.97 14.73
N ALA A 61 -20.91 -16.95 15.60
CA ALA A 61 -21.35 -15.61 15.17
C ALA A 61 -20.36 -14.90 14.23
N LEU A 62 -19.05 -15.04 14.48
CA LEU A 62 -18.00 -14.53 13.60
C LEU A 62 -18.00 -15.27 12.26
N GLU A 63 -18.19 -16.58 12.25
CA GLU A 63 -18.34 -17.39 11.04
C GLU A 63 -19.55 -16.94 10.22
N LEU A 64 -20.70 -16.66 10.84
CA LEU A 64 -21.87 -16.11 10.14
C LEU A 64 -21.55 -14.78 9.44
N LEU A 65 -20.90 -13.84 10.12
CA LEU A 65 -20.43 -12.61 9.49
C LEU A 65 -19.40 -12.89 8.39
N GLY A 66 -18.51 -13.85 8.58
CA GLY A 66 -17.53 -14.29 7.59
C GLY A 66 -18.18 -14.83 6.32
N THR A 67 -19.26 -15.62 6.45
CA THR A 67 -20.01 -16.13 5.29
C THR A 67 -20.62 -14.99 4.49
N GLY A 68 -21.16 -13.95 5.14
CA GLY A 68 -21.68 -12.76 4.46
C GLY A 68 -20.59 -12.01 3.70
N PHE A 69 -19.40 -11.87 4.30
CA PHE A 69 -18.27 -11.19 3.67
C PHE A 69 -17.75 -11.94 2.43
N LEU A 70 -17.66 -13.27 2.52
CA LEU A 70 -17.01 -14.13 1.52
C LEU A 70 -17.96 -14.62 0.42
N ARG A 71 -19.22 -14.86 0.77
CA ARG A 71 -20.23 -15.48 -0.12
C ARG A 71 -21.47 -14.61 -0.34
N GLY A 72 -21.71 -13.60 0.50
CA GLY A 72 -22.94 -12.81 0.46
C GLY A 72 -24.19 -13.66 0.74
N SER A 73 -25.36 -13.20 0.30
CA SER A 73 -26.61 -13.97 0.41
C SER A 73 -26.58 -15.17 -0.55
N SER A 74 -26.37 -16.38 -0.03
CA SER A 74 -26.36 -17.64 -0.79
C SER A 74 -27.73 -18.34 -0.84
N GLY A 75 -28.83 -17.63 -0.54
CA GLY A 75 -30.18 -18.22 -0.46
C GLY A 75 -30.83 -18.56 -1.81
N PHE A 76 -31.77 -19.52 -1.76
CA PHE A 76 -32.59 -20.09 -2.86
C PHE A 76 -33.34 -19.08 -3.75
N LEU A 77 -33.50 -17.82 -3.32
CA LEU A 77 -34.16 -16.74 -4.07
C LEU A 77 -33.14 -15.75 -4.66
N ARG A 78 -32.03 -16.22 -5.24
CA ARG A 78 -31.34 -15.43 -6.26
C ARG A 78 -32.24 -15.42 -7.49
N THR A 79 -32.78 -14.26 -7.84
CA THR A 79 -33.46 -14.02 -9.11
C THR A 79 -32.61 -14.66 -10.23
N SER A 80 -33.22 -15.56 -11.00
CA SER A 80 -32.61 -16.63 -11.83
C SER A 80 -31.62 -16.22 -12.95
N GLY A 81 -30.99 -15.05 -12.91
CA GLY A 81 -30.04 -14.59 -13.94
C GLY A 81 -28.57 -14.87 -13.66
N ASP A 82 -28.12 -14.79 -12.40
CA ASP A 82 -26.68 -14.69 -12.08
C ASP A 82 -25.98 -16.01 -11.71
N ILE A 83 -26.75 -17.10 -11.53
CA ILE A 83 -26.18 -18.43 -11.24
C ILE A 83 -25.53 -19.03 -12.50
N LEU A 84 -26.01 -18.65 -13.69
CA LEU A 84 -25.52 -19.18 -14.98
C LEU A 84 -24.10 -18.72 -15.36
N LYS A 85 -23.48 -17.80 -14.60
CA LYS A 85 -22.11 -17.34 -14.88
C LYS A 85 -21.05 -17.81 -13.89
N GLY A 86 -21.37 -18.47 -12.77
CA GLY A 86 -20.37 -19.06 -11.86
C GLY A 86 -19.26 -18.13 -11.34
N THR A 87 -19.36 -16.82 -11.57
CA THR A 87 -18.25 -15.84 -11.49
C THR A 87 -18.63 -14.56 -10.73
N SER A 88 -19.81 -14.45 -10.12
CA SER A 88 -20.20 -13.22 -9.41
C SER A 88 -19.44 -13.09 -8.10
N SER A 89 -18.49 -12.14 -8.06
CA SER A 89 -17.87 -11.66 -6.83
C SER A 89 -18.94 -11.02 -5.93
N VAL A 90 -18.77 -11.13 -4.61
CA VAL A 90 -19.70 -10.51 -3.65
C VAL A 90 -19.73 -9.00 -3.86
N SER A 91 -20.93 -8.42 -3.90
CA SER A 91 -21.10 -6.97 -4.05
C SER A 91 -20.33 -6.21 -2.96
N ARG A 92 -19.70 -5.10 -3.37
CA ARG A 92 -18.96 -4.21 -2.47
C ARG A 92 -19.85 -3.68 -1.35
N ASP A 93 -21.11 -3.39 -1.64
CA ASP A 93 -22.06 -2.88 -0.63
C ASP A 93 -22.31 -3.90 0.48
N VAL A 94 -22.39 -5.20 0.12
CA VAL A 94 -22.52 -6.30 1.07
C VAL A 94 -21.27 -6.41 1.95
N ARG A 95 -20.06 -6.36 1.37
CA ARG A 95 -18.81 -6.39 2.15
C ARG A 95 -18.72 -5.23 3.13
N VAL A 96 -19.06 -4.02 2.70
CA VAL A 96 -19.07 -2.82 3.56
C VAL A 96 -20.13 -2.94 4.67
N GLY A 97 -21.34 -3.39 4.36
CA GLY A 97 -22.40 -3.58 5.35
C GLY A 97 -22.03 -4.64 6.41
N VAL A 98 -21.45 -5.77 5.99
CA VAL A 98 -20.95 -6.81 6.90
C VAL A 98 -19.79 -6.30 7.76
N THR A 99 -18.90 -5.50 7.18
CA THR A 99 -17.79 -4.86 7.90
C THR A 99 -18.30 -3.93 9.00
N GLN A 100 -19.33 -3.13 8.71
CA GLN A 100 -19.99 -2.31 9.73
C GLN A 100 -20.68 -3.17 10.81
N ALA A 101 -21.26 -4.31 10.43
CA ALA A 101 -21.86 -5.23 11.40
C ALA A 101 -20.82 -5.86 12.33
N TYR A 102 -19.62 -6.20 11.84
CA TYR A 102 -18.49 -6.61 12.69
C TYR A 102 -18.16 -5.54 13.73
N VAL A 103 -18.04 -4.28 13.31
CA VAL A 103 -17.73 -3.17 14.22
C VAL A 103 -18.83 -3.04 15.28
N VAL A 104 -20.11 -3.01 14.90
CA VAL A 104 -21.21 -2.92 15.88
C VAL A 104 -21.20 -4.11 16.84
N PHE A 105 -21.01 -5.33 16.32
CA PHE A 105 -20.95 -6.55 17.11
C PHE A 105 -19.86 -6.47 18.19
N ILE A 106 -18.63 -6.11 17.80
CA ILE A 106 -17.48 -6.03 18.71
C ILE A 106 -17.61 -4.84 19.67
N SER A 107 -18.04 -3.68 19.17
CA SER A 107 -18.22 -2.47 20.00
C SER A 107 -19.25 -2.66 21.11
N THR A 108 -20.28 -3.47 20.89
CA THR A 108 -21.29 -3.74 21.91
C THR A 108 -20.85 -4.80 22.93
N LEU A 109 -19.98 -5.75 22.53
CA LEU A 109 -19.34 -6.68 23.47
C LEU A 109 -18.35 -5.98 24.41
N GLY A 110 -17.79 -4.85 23.96
CA GLY A 110 -16.97 -3.95 24.77
C GLY A 110 -15.47 -4.28 24.77
N GLY A 111 -14.67 -3.34 25.30
CA GLY A 111 -13.21 -3.42 25.30
C GLY A 111 -12.64 -4.57 26.14
N GLU A 112 -13.21 -4.84 27.31
CA GLU A 112 -12.76 -5.95 28.18
C GLU A 112 -12.94 -7.32 27.51
N TRP A 113 -14.05 -7.51 26.78
CA TRP A 113 -14.29 -8.72 26.02
C TRP A 113 -13.28 -8.85 24.88
N LEU A 114 -13.02 -7.75 24.17
CA LEU A 114 -12.07 -7.69 23.07
C LEU A 114 -10.67 -8.06 23.54
N GLU A 115 -10.21 -7.54 24.67
CA GLU A 115 -8.89 -7.86 25.25
C GLU A 115 -8.73 -9.36 25.49
N ARG A 116 -9.75 -10.03 26.04
CA ARG A 116 -9.71 -11.47 26.35
C ARG A 116 -9.77 -12.37 25.11
N ASN A 117 -10.36 -11.89 24.01
CA ASN A 117 -10.63 -12.70 22.81
C ASN A 117 -9.86 -12.21 21.57
N PHE A 118 -8.89 -11.30 21.75
CA PHE A 118 -8.23 -10.61 20.64
C PHE A 118 -7.53 -11.58 19.68
N CYS A 119 -6.81 -12.59 20.17
CA CYS A 119 -6.08 -13.54 19.33
C CYS A 119 -7.02 -14.34 18.40
N ALA A 120 -8.18 -14.78 18.92
CA ALA A 120 -9.19 -15.48 18.14
C ALA A 120 -9.84 -14.57 17.10
N LEU A 121 -10.18 -13.33 17.49
CA LEU A 121 -10.74 -12.34 16.58
C LEU A 121 -9.75 -11.98 15.46
N LEU A 122 -8.49 -11.72 15.81
CA LEU A 122 -7.43 -11.37 14.86
C LEU A 122 -7.24 -12.49 13.83
N SER A 123 -7.18 -13.74 14.29
CA SER A 123 -7.06 -14.91 13.43
C SER A 123 -8.23 -15.01 12.45
N HIS A 124 -9.47 -14.85 12.95
CA HIS A 124 -10.69 -14.88 12.13
C HIS A 124 -10.71 -13.75 11.08
N ILE A 125 -10.46 -12.51 11.50
CA ILE A 125 -10.53 -11.34 10.63
C ILE A 125 -9.47 -11.41 9.53
N LEU A 126 -8.25 -11.85 9.85
CA LEU A 126 -7.21 -12.04 8.84
C LEU A 126 -7.53 -13.19 7.88
N ASP A 127 -8.18 -14.26 8.35
CA ASP A 127 -8.57 -15.39 7.50
C ASP A 127 -9.58 -14.98 6.41
N LEU A 128 -10.35 -13.89 6.60
CA LEU A 128 -11.24 -13.35 5.57
C LEU A 128 -10.51 -12.90 4.27
N VAL A 129 -9.21 -12.62 4.35
CA VAL A 129 -8.33 -12.34 3.18
C VAL A 129 -7.28 -13.41 2.96
N SER A 130 -7.44 -14.57 3.60
CA SER A 130 -6.63 -15.75 3.32
C SER A 130 -6.91 -16.27 1.91
N GLN A 131 -5.91 -16.95 1.35
CA GLN A 131 -6.04 -17.57 0.04
C GLN A 131 -6.97 -18.79 0.01
N SER A 132 -7.34 -19.31 1.20
CA SER A 132 -8.44 -20.27 1.37
C SER A 132 -9.77 -19.77 0.78
N HIS A 133 -9.88 -18.47 0.53
CA HIS A 133 -11.07 -17.83 -0.02
C HIS A 133 -10.78 -17.04 -1.31
N PRO A 134 -10.56 -17.73 -2.44
CA PRO A 134 -10.21 -17.07 -3.70
C PRO A 134 -11.25 -16.04 -4.16
N LYS A 135 -12.53 -16.22 -3.82
CA LYS A 135 -13.63 -15.28 -4.13
C LYS A 135 -13.44 -13.88 -3.53
N ALA A 136 -12.69 -13.75 -2.43
CA ALA A 136 -12.39 -12.45 -1.81
C ALA A 136 -11.27 -11.68 -2.55
N ILE A 137 -10.50 -12.38 -3.40
CA ILE A 137 -9.20 -11.94 -3.96
C ILE A 137 -9.17 -12.13 -5.50
N GLN A 138 -10.31 -12.48 -6.13
CA GLN A 138 -10.40 -12.76 -7.57
C GLN A 138 -9.86 -11.63 -8.45
N THR A 139 -10.16 -10.38 -8.10
CA THR A 139 -9.64 -9.20 -8.80
C THR A 139 -8.78 -8.34 -7.87
N GLN A 140 -7.88 -7.54 -8.46
CA GLN A 140 -7.10 -6.55 -7.71
C GLN A 140 -8.00 -5.55 -6.96
N MET A 141 -9.15 -5.20 -7.53
CA MET A 141 -10.10 -4.30 -6.88
C MET A 141 -10.77 -4.96 -5.67
N ASP A 142 -11.10 -6.26 -5.76
CA ASP A 142 -11.67 -7.02 -4.66
C ASP A 142 -10.69 -7.18 -3.51
N SER A 143 -9.41 -7.45 -3.80
CA SER A 143 -8.36 -7.59 -2.78
C SER A 143 -8.10 -6.27 -2.05
N ILE A 144 -8.12 -5.13 -2.75
CA ILE A 144 -8.01 -3.80 -2.13
C ILE A 144 -9.24 -3.50 -1.26
N CYS A 145 -10.44 -3.80 -1.75
CA CYS A 145 -11.67 -3.61 -0.99
C CYS A 145 -11.67 -4.44 0.30
N SER A 146 -11.30 -5.72 0.21
CA SER A 146 -11.25 -6.60 1.38
C SER A 146 -10.21 -6.17 2.40
N ARG A 147 -9.01 -5.77 1.97
CA ARG A 147 -7.98 -5.21 2.88
C ARG A 147 -8.49 -3.98 3.60
N ARG A 148 -9.12 -3.03 2.88
CA ARG A 148 -9.70 -1.82 3.50
C ARG A 148 -10.78 -2.14 4.53
N CYS A 149 -11.62 -3.15 4.25
CA CYS A 149 -12.63 -3.61 5.20
C CYS A 149 -11.99 -4.15 6.48
N ILE A 150 -10.97 -5.01 6.35
CA ILE A 150 -10.24 -5.55 7.50
C ILE A 150 -9.55 -4.46 8.30
N SER A 151 -8.78 -3.58 7.64
CA SER A 151 -8.10 -2.47 8.30
C SER A 151 -9.11 -1.56 9.00
N PHE A 152 -10.32 -1.37 8.44
CA PHE A 152 -11.39 -0.62 9.11
C PHE A 152 -11.93 -1.33 10.36
N ILE A 153 -12.17 -2.65 10.32
CA ILE A 153 -12.62 -3.43 11.49
C ILE A 153 -11.58 -3.30 12.60
N LEU A 154 -10.31 -3.59 12.30
CA LEU A 154 -9.23 -3.54 13.29
C LEU A 154 -9.07 -2.13 13.85
N ARG A 155 -9.03 -1.10 13.00
CA ARG A 155 -8.88 0.28 13.46
C ARG A 155 -10.05 0.77 14.32
N ALA A 156 -11.29 0.49 13.91
CA ALA A 156 -12.48 0.92 14.64
C ALA A 156 -12.64 0.19 15.99
N THR A 157 -12.16 -1.05 16.09
CA THR A 157 -12.29 -1.88 17.29
C THR A 157 -11.07 -1.80 18.19
N VAL A 158 -9.90 -2.25 17.72
CA VAL A 158 -8.64 -2.28 18.47
C VAL A 158 -8.15 -0.86 18.76
N GLY A 159 -8.18 0.03 17.76
CA GLY A 159 -7.80 1.42 17.93
C GLY A 159 -8.78 2.21 18.82
N GLY A 160 -10.08 1.94 18.70
CA GLY A 160 -11.13 2.70 19.37
C GLY A 160 -11.50 2.23 20.79
N LEU A 161 -11.56 0.92 21.03
CA LEU A 161 -12.14 0.35 22.25
C LEU A 161 -11.10 -0.04 23.31
N LEU A 162 -9.88 -0.39 22.90
CA LEU A 162 -8.85 -0.85 23.82
C LEU A 162 -8.13 0.34 24.48
N GLY A 163 -7.89 0.22 25.80
CA GLY A 163 -6.98 1.11 26.52
C GLY A 163 -5.51 0.85 26.13
N GLU A 164 -4.60 1.76 26.52
CA GLU A 164 -3.19 1.70 26.12
C GLU A 164 -2.51 0.37 26.45
N LYS A 165 -2.71 -0.14 27.67
CA LYS A 165 -2.17 -1.44 28.11
C LYS A 165 -2.64 -2.59 27.22
N ALA A 166 -3.92 -2.61 26.86
CA ALA A 166 -4.50 -3.63 26.01
C ALA A 166 -4.04 -3.49 24.53
N ARG A 167 -3.83 -2.25 24.05
CA ARG A 167 -3.23 -2.01 22.73
C ARG A 167 -1.78 -2.49 22.64
N ILE A 168 -0.99 -2.35 23.71
CA ILE A 168 0.36 -2.92 23.81
C ILE A 168 0.30 -4.45 23.70
N ALA A 169 -0.60 -5.11 24.43
CA ALA A 169 -0.80 -6.56 24.30
C ALA A 169 -1.23 -6.96 22.89
N ALA A 170 -2.18 -6.24 22.29
CA ALA A 170 -2.63 -6.48 20.92
C ALA A 170 -1.49 -6.32 19.89
N ALA A 171 -0.61 -5.34 20.06
CA ALA A 171 0.56 -5.18 19.19
C ALA A 171 1.51 -6.38 19.27
N LYS A 172 1.71 -6.97 20.46
CA LYS A 172 2.51 -8.20 20.63
C LYS A 172 1.87 -9.39 19.91
N GLU A 173 0.55 -9.56 20.05
CA GLU A 173 -0.20 -10.63 19.37
C GLU A 173 -0.17 -10.49 17.83
N ILE A 174 -0.27 -9.26 17.31
CA ILE A 174 -0.12 -9.00 15.86
C ILE A 174 1.31 -9.34 15.42
N CYS A 175 2.33 -8.97 16.21
CA CYS A 175 3.72 -9.31 15.90
C CYS A 175 3.95 -10.83 15.87
N GLN A 176 3.40 -11.58 16.82
CA GLN A 176 3.45 -13.04 16.80
C GLN A 176 2.78 -13.63 15.55
N THR A 177 1.66 -13.04 15.12
CA THR A 177 0.97 -13.43 13.89
C THR A 177 1.85 -13.17 12.66
N ILE A 178 2.55 -12.03 12.59
CA ILE A 178 3.50 -11.72 11.52
C ILE A 178 4.63 -12.75 11.49
N TRP A 179 5.22 -13.10 12.64
CA TRP A 179 6.23 -14.16 12.72
C TRP A 179 5.72 -15.51 12.23
N LYS A 180 4.48 -15.88 12.58
CA LYS A 180 3.85 -17.12 12.10
C LYS A 180 3.70 -17.10 10.58
N LEU A 181 3.18 -16.01 10.01
CA LEU A 181 3.04 -15.86 8.56
C LEU A 181 4.38 -15.87 7.84
N LYS A 182 5.42 -15.24 8.43
CA LYS A 182 6.80 -15.30 7.93
C LYS A 182 7.33 -16.73 7.87
N LYS A 183 7.18 -17.51 8.94
CA LYS A 183 7.68 -18.90 8.98
C LYS A 183 7.03 -19.76 7.91
N VAL A 184 5.73 -19.56 7.65
CA VAL A 184 5.00 -20.25 6.56
C VAL A 184 5.59 -19.86 5.20
N MET A 185 5.89 -18.58 4.99
CA MET A 185 6.54 -18.10 3.77
C MET A 185 7.96 -18.68 3.61
N ASP A 186 8.80 -18.63 4.63
CA ASP A 186 10.18 -19.14 4.57
C ASP A 186 10.21 -20.65 4.27
N ALA A 187 9.26 -21.42 4.82
CA ALA A 187 9.09 -22.83 4.51
C ALA A 187 8.66 -23.08 3.05
N ALA A 188 7.76 -22.25 2.51
CA ALA A 188 7.35 -22.34 1.11
C ALA A 188 8.52 -22.04 0.16
N VAL A 189 9.32 -21.01 0.45
CA VAL A 189 10.51 -20.65 -0.34
C VAL A 189 11.57 -21.76 -0.32
N SER A 190 11.79 -22.42 0.82
CA SER A 190 12.76 -23.51 0.95
C SER A 190 12.38 -24.78 0.18
N ASN A 191 11.10 -24.98 -0.15
CA ASN A 191 10.63 -26.13 -0.91
C ASN A 191 10.69 -25.91 -2.43
N CYS A 192 10.88 -24.66 -2.89
CA CYS A 192 10.98 -24.30 -4.29
C CYS A 192 12.44 -24.40 -4.79
N ASN A 193 12.90 -25.60 -5.16
CA ASN A 193 14.22 -25.78 -5.75
C ASN A 193 14.28 -25.30 -7.22
N VAL A 194 15.01 -24.19 -7.42
CA VAL A 194 15.91 -23.74 -8.52
C VAL A 194 15.46 -23.69 -10.00
N GLU A 195 14.48 -24.42 -10.57
CA GLU A 195 14.36 -24.46 -12.06
C GLU A 195 13.04 -24.10 -12.73
N THR A 196 12.04 -23.55 -12.06
CA THR A 196 10.85 -23.07 -12.77
C THR A 196 10.35 -21.71 -12.28
N HIS A 197 10.12 -20.80 -13.23
CA HIS A 197 9.40 -19.52 -13.13
C HIS A 197 7.92 -19.67 -12.65
N ILE A 198 7.57 -20.80 -12.04
CA ILE A 198 6.26 -21.18 -11.53
C ILE A 198 6.16 -20.92 -10.00
N GLY A 199 7.30 -20.77 -9.30
CA GLY A 199 7.37 -20.59 -7.84
C GLY A 199 6.87 -19.22 -7.30
N THR A 200 6.65 -18.22 -8.14
CA THR A 200 6.14 -16.90 -7.70
C THR A 200 4.71 -16.95 -7.17
N THR A 201 3.89 -17.94 -7.56
CA THR A 201 2.47 -18.00 -7.18
C THR A 201 2.28 -18.52 -5.75
N GLU A 202 3.15 -19.43 -5.29
CA GLU A 202 3.09 -19.99 -3.92
C GLU A 202 3.76 -19.08 -2.88
N VAL A 203 4.83 -18.34 -3.22
CA VAL A 203 5.43 -17.38 -2.26
C VAL A 203 4.52 -16.18 -1.98
N ILE A 204 3.48 -15.99 -2.79
CA ILE A 204 2.43 -14.97 -2.59
C ILE A 204 1.37 -15.42 -1.56
N ILE A 205 1.46 -16.66 -1.05
CA ILE A 205 0.58 -17.23 -0.02
C ILE A 205 0.47 -16.27 1.18
N ASN A 206 -0.76 -15.83 1.45
CA ASN A 206 -1.14 -14.92 2.55
C ASN A 206 -0.57 -13.48 2.50
N GLN A 207 -0.15 -12.98 1.33
CA GLN A 207 0.31 -11.59 1.20
C GLN A 207 -0.67 -10.55 1.78
N HIS A 208 -1.98 -10.78 1.65
CA HIS A 208 -2.99 -9.83 2.11
C HIS A 208 -3.16 -9.84 3.63
N MET A 209 -2.95 -10.98 4.28
CA MET A 209 -2.92 -11.09 5.74
C MET A 209 -1.72 -10.33 6.30
N LEU A 210 -0.54 -10.52 5.70
CA LEU A 210 0.68 -9.78 6.08
C LEU A 210 0.49 -8.27 5.94
N ILE A 211 -0.11 -7.81 4.83
CA ILE A 211 -0.36 -6.38 4.64
C ILE A 211 -1.28 -5.83 5.74
N CYS A 212 -2.42 -6.47 6.02
CA CYS A 212 -3.36 -5.99 7.03
C CYS A 212 -2.73 -6.01 8.44
N ALA A 213 -1.95 -7.05 8.76
CA ALA A 213 -1.27 -7.15 10.05
C ALA A 213 -0.20 -6.07 10.23
N LEU A 214 0.62 -5.80 9.21
CA LEU A 214 1.64 -4.73 9.24
C LEU A 214 1.02 -3.33 9.31
N GLU A 215 -0.07 -3.10 8.55
CA GLU A 215 -0.81 -1.84 8.59
C GLU A 215 -1.43 -1.61 9.98
N GLU A 216 -2.03 -2.62 10.61
CA GLU A 216 -2.58 -2.46 11.96
C GLU A 216 -1.48 -2.29 13.02
N LEU A 217 -0.39 -3.06 12.93
CA LEU A 217 0.74 -2.91 13.85
C LEU A 217 1.32 -1.49 13.81
N GLY A 218 1.54 -0.94 12.62
CA GLY A 218 2.02 0.44 12.45
C GLY A 218 1.03 1.47 13.00
N ASN A 219 -0.28 1.28 12.76
CA ASN A 219 -1.33 2.16 13.29
C ASN A 219 -1.40 2.16 14.82
N LEU A 220 -1.22 0.99 15.45
CA LEU A 220 -1.20 0.87 16.91
C LEU A 220 0.04 1.54 17.51
N ILE A 221 1.23 1.26 16.96
CA ILE A 221 2.47 1.87 17.45
C ILE A 221 2.43 3.39 17.28
N HIS A 222 1.97 3.87 16.12
CA HIS A 222 1.81 5.30 15.89
C HIS A 222 0.80 5.94 16.86
N GLY A 223 -0.31 5.26 17.15
CA GLY A 223 -1.30 5.73 18.12
C GLY A 223 -0.86 5.68 19.58
N LEU A 224 0.01 4.74 19.95
CA LEU A 224 0.61 4.62 21.29
C LEU A 224 1.71 5.67 21.53
N GLY A 225 2.41 6.10 20.47
CA GLY A 225 3.50 7.07 20.57
C GLY A 225 4.61 6.56 21.50
N SER A 226 5.04 7.39 22.45
CA SER A 226 6.12 7.05 23.39
C SER A 226 5.82 5.85 24.28
N THR A 227 4.53 5.53 24.52
CA THR A 227 4.12 4.37 25.32
C THR A 227 4.36 3.03 24.62
N ALA A 228 4.71 3.03 23.33
CA ALA A 228 5.09 1.84 22.58
C ALA A 228 6.50 1.33 22.91
N THR A 229 7.34 2.13 23.59
CA THR A 229 8.72 1.79 23.96
C THR A 229 8.91 0.35 24.52
N PRO A 230 8.14 -0.09 25.54
CA PRO A 230 8.30 -1.44 26.10
C PRO A 230 7.99 -2.55 25.11
N VAL A 231 7.16 -2.31 24.09
CA VAL A 231 6.88 -3.31 23.04
C VAL A 231 8.07 -3.47 22.11
N LEU A 232 8.79 -2.37 21.82
CA LEU A 232 9.96 -2.40 20.95
C LEU A 232 11.24 -2.87 21.65
N GLN A 233 11.37 -2.62 22.95
CA GLN A 233 12.51 -3.08 23.75
C GLN A 233 12.40 -4.54 24.19
N ASP A 234 11.20 -5.12 24.11
CA ASP A 234 10.98 -6.51 24.47
C ASP A 234 11.57 -7.47 23.42
N SER A 235 12.79 -7.95 23.69
CA SER A 235 13.51 -8.90 22.85
C SER A 235 12.74 -10.20 22.56
N SER A 236 11.79 -10.57 23.42
CA SER A 236 10.97 -11.77 23.20
C SER A 236 9.93 -11.59 22.08
N THR A 237 9.43 -10.37 21.90
CA THR A 237 8.47 -10.03 20.84
C THR A 237 9.19 -9.76 19.51
N GLY A 238 10.35 -9.10 19.57
CA GLY A 238 11.21 -8.88 18.40
C GLY A 238 10.52 -8.12 17.26
N VAL A 239 9.79 -7.04 17.57
CA VAL A 239 8.97 -6.31 16.58
C VAL A 239 9.78 -5.75 15.42
N LEU A 240 10.90 -5.09 15.72
CA LEU A 240 11.76 -4.51 14.68
C LEU A 240 12.31 -5.60 13.76
N ASP A 241 12.78 -6.71 14.33
CA ASP A 241 13.30 -7.84 13.56
C ASP A 241 12.23 -8.48 12.70
N ALA A 242 11.01 -8.63 13.22
CA ALA A 242 9.86 -9.12 12.46
C ALA A 242 9.62 -8.25 11.22
N VAL A 243 9.47 -6.94 11.40
CA VAL A 243 9.16 -6.00 10.31
C VAL A 243 10.31 -5.92 9.31
N ILE A 244 11.56 -5.78 9.78
CA ILE A 244 12.75 -5.72 8.92
C ILE A 244 12.88 -6.99 8.08
N SER A 245 12.61 -8.15 8.67
CA SER A 245 12.75 -9.42 7.96
C SER A 245 11.67 -9.63 6.87
N ILE A 246 10.54 -8.92 6.92
CA ILE A 246 9.49 -8.93 5.90
C ILE A 246 9.83 -7.99 4.72
N ILE A 247 10.78 -7.07 4.87
CA ILE A 247 11.22 -6.17 3.78
C ILE A 247 11.71 -6.95 2.55
N LEU A 248 12.21 -8.17 2.75
CA LEU A 248 12.70 -9.04 1.68
C LEU A 248 11.60 -9.87 0.99
N HIS A 249 10.32 -9.63 1.31
CA HIS A 249 9.19 -10.34 0.69
C HIS A 249 9.11 -10.02 -0.82
N PRO A 250 8.85 -10.99 -1.72
CA PRO A 250 8.85 -10.75 -3.18
C PRO A 250 7.69 -9.85 -3.66
N CYS A 251 6.55 -9.84 -2.95
CA CYS A 251 5.48 -8.90 -3.23
C CYS A 251 5.78 -7.46 -2.76
N ILE A 252 5.85 -6.53 -3.71
CA ILE A 252 6.03 -5.09 -3.50
C ILE A 252 5.02 -4.50 -2.51
N SER A 253 3.75 -4.94 -2.53
CA SER A 253 2.72 -4.42 -1.63
C SER A 253 3.01 -4.75 -0.15
N VAL A 254 3.59 -5.92 0.11
CA VAL A 254 4.01 -6.33 1.46
C VAL A 254 5.24 -5.53 1.89
N GLN A 255 6.21 -5.35 1.01
CA GLN A 255 7.39 -4.51 1.29
C GLN A 255 7.00 -3.07 1.65
N LEU A 256 6.04 -2.48 0.91
CA LEU A 256 5.52 -1.14 1.20
C LEU A 256 4.81 -1.07 2.55
N ALA A 257 4.03 -2.09 2.92
CA ALA A 257 3.38 -2.16 4.23
C ALA A 257 4.41 -2.26 5.37
N ALA A 258 5.47 -3.06 5.19
CA ALA A 258 6.57 -3.15 6.15
C ALA A 258 7.34 -1.83 6.29
N ALA A 259 7.66 -1.19 5.17
CA ALA A 259 8.31 0.13 5.16
C ALA A 259 7.45 1.21 5.83
N TRP A 260 6.13 1.18 5.61
CA TRP A 260 5.18 2.07 6.29
C TRP A 260 5.12 1.79 7.80
N CYS A 261 5.12 0.52 8.21
CA CYS A 261 5.20 0.16 9.63
C CYS A 261 6.49 0.68 10.30
N LEU A 262 7.64 0.60 9.62
CA LEU A 262 8.89 1.20 10.11
C LEU A 262 8.80 2.73 10.22
N ARG A 263 8.15 3.39 9.27
CA ARG A 263 7.87 4.83 9.37
C ARG A 263 7.02 5.13 10.61
N CYS A 264 5.94 4.40 10.85
CA CYS A 264 5.10 4.57 12.04
C CYS A 264 5.91 4.43 13.34
N ILE A 265 6.79 3.44 13.40
CA ILE A 265 7.71 3.25 14.54
C ILE A 265 8.64 4.45 14.70
N ALA A 266 9.27 4.92 13.61
CA ALA A 266 10.19 6.04 13.66
C ALA A 266 9.52 7.38 13.99
N VAL A 267 8.26 7.58 13.60
CA VAL A 267 7.46 8.74 14.00
C VAL A 267 7.07 8.66 15.48
N ALA A 268 6.62 7.49 15.94
CA ALA A 268 6.24 7.28 17.34
C ALA A 268 7.44 7.44 18.29
N LEU A 269 8.60 6.93 17.87
CA LEU A 269 9.83 6.89 18.65
C LEU A 269 11.03 7.35 17.78
N PRO A 270 11.26 8.68 17.68
CA PRO A 270 12.31 9.26 16.84
C PRO A 270 13.74 8.79 17.15
N CYS A 271 13.99 8.25 18.34
CA CYS A 271 15.30 7.68 18.70
C CYS A 271 15.72 6.50 17.81
N TYR A 272 14.75 5.78 17.22
CA TYR A 272 15.02 4.68 16.29
C TYR A 272 15.28 5.15 14.85
N LEU A 273 14.97 6.41 14.51
CA LEU A 273 15.04 6.90 13.13
C LEU A 273 16.45 6.80 12.53
N SER A 274 17.46 7.35 13.20
CA SER A 274 18.85 7.30 12.69
C SER A 274 19.41 5.87 12.67
N PRO A 275 19.29 5.06 13.75
CA PRO A 275 19.76 3.67 13.73
C PRO A 275 19.10 2.80 12.66
N LEU A 276 17.78 2.94 12.46
CA LEU A 276 17.06 2.19 11.42
C LEU A 276 17.48 2.63 10.02
N LEU A 277 17.71 3.93 9.82
CA LEU A 277 18.18 4.47 8.54
C LEU A 277 19.56 3.90 8.20
N ASP A 278 20.50 3.93 9.15
CA ASP A 278 21.85 3.36 8.97
C ASP A 278 21.78 1.87 8.64
N SER A 279 21.03 1.11 9.44
CA SER A 279 20.86 -0.32 9.26
C SER A 279 20.24 -0.69 7.91
N CYS A 280 19.26 0.09 7.42
CA CYS A 280 18.68 -0.14 6.09
C CYS A 280 19.65 0.21 4.96
N ILE A 281 20.44 1.27 5.10
CA ILE A 281 21.46 1.67 4.12
C ILE A 281 22.57 0.61 4.02
N GLU A 282 23.05 0.11 5.16
CA GLU A 282 24.05 -0.95 5.22
C GLU A 282 23.56 -2.23 4.53
N ARG A 283 22.34 -2.68 4.86
CA ARG A 283 21.74 -3.87 4.25
C ARG A 283 21.48 -3.72 2.75
N LEU A 284 21.00 -2.55 2.30
CA LEU A 284 20.86 -2.23 0.88
C LEU A 284 22.22 -2.29 0.17
N THR A 285 23.27 -1.78 0.82
CA THR A 285 24.61 -1.74 0.25
C THR A 285 25.24 -3.13 0.18
N ALA A 286 25.00 -3.98 1.17
CA ALA A 286 25.49 -5.36 1.21
C ALA A 286 24.78 -6.28 0.20
N MET A 287 23.48 -6.07 -0.04
CA MET A 287 22.63 -6.96 -0.85
C MET A 287 22.22 -6.37 -2.21
N LYS A 288 23.10 -5.62 -2.88
CA LYS A 288 22.84 -4.99 -4.19
C LYS A 288 22.58 -5.95 -5.36
N SER A 289 22.79 -7.25 -5.15
CA SER A 289 22.56 -8.31 -6.12
C SER A 289 21.14 -8.88 -6.07
N SER A 290 20.42 -8.71 -4.96
CA SER A 290 19.03 -9.18 -4.81
C SER A 290 18.04 -8.06 -5.21
N PRO A 291 17.12 -8.31 -6.16
CA PRO A 291 16.11 -7.32 -6.55
C PRO A 291 15.14 -7.00 -5.41
N GLU A 292 14.77 -7.98 -4.58
CA GLU A 292 13.89 -7.81 -3.43
C GLU A 292 14.56 -6.93 -2.35
N ALA A 293 15.85 -7.15 -2.09
CA ALA A 293 16.60 -6.32 -1.15
C ALA A 293 16.73 -4.87 -1.66
N VAL A 294 17.04 -4.68 -2.95
CA VAL A 294 17.18 -3.35 -3.54
C VAL A 294 15.87 -2.57 -3.44
N THR A 295 14.75 -3.18 -3.81
CA THR A 295 13.42 -2.55 -3.75
C THR A 295 12.96 -2.32 -2.31
N GLY A 296 12.98 -3.37 -1.48
CA GLY A 296 12.48 -3.33 -0.11
C GLY A 296 13.21 -2.32 0.78
N TYR A 297 14.54 -2.36 0.84
CA TYR A 297 15.29 -1.41 1.68
C TYR A 297 15.20 0.01 1.14
N SER A 298 15.05 0.20 -0.17
CA SER A 298 14.82 1.54 -0.73
C SER A 298 13.46 2.10 -0.33
N PHE A 299 12.40 1.27 -0.25
CA PHE A 299 11.12 1.67 0.35
C PHE A 299 11.26 2.02 1.83
N ALA A 300 11.99 1.22 2.60
CA ALA A 300 12.22 1.48 4.02
C ALA A 300 12.97 2.80 4.25
N ILE A 301 14.06 3.05 3.52
CA ILE A 301 14.81 4.31 3.56
C ILE A 301 13.91 5.48 3.17
N ALA A 302 13.14 5.36 2.09
CA ALA A 302 12.23 6.42 1.65
C ALA A 302 11.14 6.71 2.69
N ALA A 303 10.60 5.68 3.35
CA ALA A 303 9.61 5.82 4.40
C ALA A 303 10.19 6.48 5.66
N LEU A 304 11.42 6.12 6.06
CA LEU A 304 12.14 6.73 7.17
C LEU A 304 12.50 8.19 6.88
N LEU A 305 12.94 8.53 5.67
CA LEU A 305 13.16 9.93 5.26
C LEU A 305 11.84 10.73 5.28
N GLY A 306 10.74 10.11 4.90
CA GLY A 306 9.40 10.70 5.04
C GLY A 306 9.00 10.95 6.49
N ALA A 307 9.42 10.10 7.43
CA ALA A 307 9.19 10.24 8.87
C ALA A 307 9.86 11.50 9.45
N VAL A 308 11.01 11.92 8.90
CA VAL A 308 11.78 13.08 9.37
C VAL A 308 10.91 14.35 9.44
N ARG A 309 9.93 14.50 8.55
CA ARG A 309 9.02 15.66 8.54
C ARG A 309 8.10 15.73 9.75
N GLU A 310 7.87 14.61 10.41
CA GLU A 310 7.06 14.48 11.62
C GLU A 310 7.94 14.42 12.87
N CYS A 311 9.27 14.48 12.72
CA CYS A 311 10.24 14.44 13.80
C CYS A 311 10.92 15.82 13.96
N PRO A 312 10.64 16.58 15.03
CA PRO A 312 11.12 17.98 15.17
C PRO A 312 12.65 18.10 15.23
N LEU A 313 13.35 17.06 15.70
CA LEU A 313 14.81 17.04 15.79
C LEU A 313 15.50 16.72 14.46
N GLY A 314 14.74 16.28 13.45
CA GLY A 314 15.28 15.93 12.14
C GLY A 314 16.29 14.77 12.17
N ILE A 315 17.21 14.77 11.20
CA ILE A 315 18.36 13.85 11.13
C ILE A 315 19.64 14.65 10.83
N PRO A 316 20.82 14.15 11.23
CA PRO A 316 22.08 14.80 10.86
C PRO A 316 22.25 14.93 9.34
N HIS A 317 22.71 16.10 8.86
CA HIS A 317 22.92 16.37 7.43
C HIS A 317 23.78 15.31 6.72
N GLY A 318 24.74 14.72 7.43
CA GLY A 318 25.59 13.64 6.91
C GLY A 318 24.79 12.43 6.40
N LYS A 319 23.62 12.14 6.98
CA LYS A 319 22.75 11.02 6.56
C LYS A 319 22.16 11.28 5.16
N GLY A 320 21.75 12.51 4.87
CA GLY A 320 21.28 12.91 3.54
C GLY A 320 22.34 12.70 2.46
N LYS A 321 23.60 13.05 2.77
CA LYS A 321 24.75 12.79 1.88
C LYS A 321 24.94 11.30 1.58
N VAL A 322 24.83 10.44 2.59
CA VAL A 322 24.95 8.98 2.41
C VAL A 322 23.83 8.44 1.52
N VAL A 323 22.57 8.83 1.76
CA VAL A 323 21.45 8.41 0.91
C VAL A 323 21.64 8.88 -0.54
N MET A 324 22.10 10.12 -0.75
CA MET A 324 22.40 10.63 -2.10
C MET A 324 23.49 9.81 -2.81
N MET A 325 24.54 9.39 -2.09
CA MET A 325 25.59 8.55 -2.65
C MET A 325 25.07 7.17 -3.06
N VAL A 326 24.25 6.54 -2.22
CA VAL A 326 23.63 5.24 -2.53
C VAL A 326 22.69 5.36 -3.73
N ALA A 327 21.86 6.40 -3.79
CA ALA A 327 20.96 6.64 -4.90
C ALA A 327 21.70 6.80 -6.24
N GLU A 328 22.78 7.58 -6.24
CA GLU A 328 23.61 7.79 -7.42
C GLU A 328 24.32 6.50 -7.88
N ASP A 329 24.82 5.71 -6.92
CA ASP A 329 25.45 4.42 -7.21
C ASP A 329 24.46 3.42 -7.83
N LEU A 330 23.22 3.37 -7.34
CA LEU A 330 22.16 2.56 -7.93
C LEU A 330 21.84 3.00 -9.38
N LEU A 331 21.72 4.30 -9.62
CA LEU A 331 21.47 4.84 -10.98
C LEU A 331 22.62 4.51 -11.94
N ARG A 332 23.88 4.68 -11.48
CA ARG A 332 25.06 4.40 -12.32
C ARG A 332 25.25 2.92 -12.60
N SER A 333 24.95 2.06 -11.63
CA SER A 333 25.10 0.61 -11.75
C SER A 333 23.89 -0.07 -12.42
N ALA A 334 22.83 0.67 -12.76
CA ALA A 334 21.64 0.12 -13.43
C ALA A 334 21.96 -0.49 -14.81
N SER A 335 22.98 0.01 -15.52
CA SER A 335 23.40 -0.53 -16.83
C SER A 335 24.29 -1.78 -16.74
N GLN A 336 24.83 -2.10 -15.57
CA GLN A 336 25.81 -3.18 -15.40
C GLN A 336 25.18 -4.58 -15.36
N ASN A 337 23.93 -4.69 -14.92
CA ASN A 337 23.23 -5.97 -14.81
C ASN A 337 21.76 -5.79 -15.21
N SER A 338 21.38 -6.39 -16.33
CA SER A 338 20.03 -6.27 -16.89
C SER A 338 18.94 -6.82 -15.95
N ARG A 339 19.20 -7.88 -15.17
CA ARG A 339 18.17 -8.51 -14.32
C ARG A 339 17.63 -7.60 -13.21
N ILE A 340 18.46 -6.68 -12.71
CA ILE A 340 18.16 -5.79 -11.59
C ILE A 340 18.12 -4.32 -12.01
N SER A 341 18.22 -4.04 -13.31
CA SER A 341 18.31 -2.70 -13.87
C SER A 341 17.09 -1.85 -13.52
N ILE A 342 15.88 -2.42 -13.65
CA ILE A 342 14.62 -1.73 -13.33
C ILE A 342 14.56 -1.38 -11.84
N GLN A 343 14.88 -2.34 -10.97
CA GLN A 343 14.84 -2.16 -9.51
C GLN A 343 15.84 -1.10 -9.06
N ARG A 344 17.07 -1.11 -9.60
CA ARG A 344 18.08 -0.08 -9.33
C ARG A 344 17.63 1.29 -9.81
N MET A 345 17.05 1.36 -11.01
CA MET A 345 16.54 2.61 -11.58
C MET A 345 15.43 3.22 -10.73
N GLN A 346 14.41 2.42 -10.41
CA GLN A 346 13.29 2.84 -9.57
C GLN A 346 13.75 3.25 -8.17
N SER A 347 14.64 2.46 -7.57
CA SER A 347 15.16 2.72 -6.22
C SER A 347 16.02 3.99 -6.16
N GLY A 348 16.92 4.19 -7.12
CA GLY A 348 17.76 5.39 -7.17
C GLY A 348 16.92 6.67 -7.26
N TRP A 349 15.93 6.69 -8.16
CA TRP A 349 15.03 7.85 -8.27
C TRP A 349 14.09 8.01 -7.07
N LEU A 350 13.62 6.91 -6.48
CA LEU A 350 12.81 6.95 -5.26
C LEU A 350 13.59 7.59 -4.10
N LEU A 351 14.85 7.21 -3.92
CA LEU A 351 15.71 7.77 -2.86
C LEU A 351 15.98 9.25 -3.09
N ILE A 352 16.24 9.69 -4.33
CA ILE A 352 16.36 11.12 -4.65
C ILE A 352 15.05 11.85 -4.37
N ALA A 353 13.91 11.29 -4.77
CA ALA A 353 12.60 11.90 -4.51
C ALA A 353 12.29 12.00 -3.02
N ALA A 354 12.66 10.99 -2.22
CA ALA A 354 12.53 10.99 -0.77
C ALA A 354 13.48 11.98 -0.11
N LEU A 355 14.71 12.14 -0.62
CA LEU A 355 15.66 13.13 -0.10
C LEU A 355 15.11 14.56 -0.20
N MET A 356 14.30 14.85 -1.23
CA MET A 356 13.65 16.15 -1.37
C MET A 356 12.72 16.49 -0.20
N THR A 357 12.16 15.48 0.50
CA THR A 357 11.25 15.71 1.62
C THR A 357 11.95 16.26 2.87
N LEU A 358 13.29 16.25 2.90
CA LEU A 358 14.10 16.87 3.96
C LEU A 358 14.16 18.40 3.85
N GLY A 359 13.70 18.97 2.73
CA GLY A 359 13.59 20.40 2.54
C GLY A 359 14.88 21.10 2.07
N PRO A 360 14.81 22.42 1.87
CA PRO A 360 15.82 23.19 1.14
C PRO A 360 17.19 23.18 1.83
N ALA A 361 17.24 23.19 3.17
CA ALA A 361 18.49 23.22 3.93
C ALA A 361 19.39 22.00 3.66
N VAL A 362 18.80 20.82 3.44
CA VAL A 362 19.57 19.62 3.08
C VAL A 362 19.83 19.57 1.57
N VAL A 363 18.80 19.85 0.77
CA VAL A 363 18.84 19.66 -0.68
C VAL A 363 19.75 20.65 -1.39
N GLN A 364 19.93 21.87 -0.88
CA GLN A 364 20.79 22.88 -1.48
C GLN A 364 22.22 22.37 -1.73
N HIS A 365 22.77 21.56 -0.81
CA HIS A 365 24.10 20.96 -0.95
C HIS A 365 24.20 19.90 -2.05
N HIS A 366 23.07 19.34 -2.48
CA HIS A 366 23.00 18.28 -3.49
C HIS A 366 22.45 18.79 -4.83
N LEU A 367 21.93 20.01 -4.87
CA LEU A 367 21.22 20.57 -6.02
C LEU A 367 22.02 20.52 -7.34
N PRO A 368 23.31 20.89 -7.41
CA PRO A 368 24.07 20.80 -8.66
C PRO A 368 24.15 19.37 -9.20
N ARG A 369 24.31 18.37 -8.32
CA ARG A 369 24.37 16.95 -8.69
C ARG A 369 23.01 16.45 -9.18
N VAL A 370 21.94 16.82 -8.49
CA VAL A 370 20.57 16.42 -8.82
C VAL A 370 20.12 17.01 -10.16
N LEU A 371 20.42 18.30 -10.41
CA LEU A 371 20.14 18.94 -11.70
C LEU A 371 20.85 18.24 -12.86
N LEU A 372 22.09 17.81 -12.67
CA LEU A 372 22.83 17.03 -13.67
C LEU A 372 22.16 15.68 -13.95
N LEU A 373 21.78 14.94 -12.90
CA LEU A 373 21.10 13.65 -13.04
C LEU A 373 19.78 13.79 -13.79
N TRP A 374 18.98 14.81 -13.48
CA TRP A 374 17.73 15.09 -14.21
C TRP A 374 18.00 15.43 -15.66
N LYS A 375 18.99 16.27 -15.95
CA LYS A 375 19.37 16.58 -17.33
C LYS A 375 19.74 15.32 -18.12
N CYS A 376 20.47 14.38 -17.50
CA CYS A 376 20.88 13.13 -18.14
C CYS A 376 19.73 12.12 -18.34
N ALA A 377 18.61 12.26 -17.62
CA ALA A 377 17.48 11.32 -17.74
C ALA A 377 16.65 11.52 -19.02
N PHE A 378 16.75 12.69 -19.65
CA PHE A 378 15.95 13.08 -20.82
C PHE A 378 16.86 13.36 -22.03
N PRO A 379 16.34 13.18 -23.25
CA PRO A 379 17.08 13.56 -24.45
C PRO A 379 17.29 15.08 -24.46
N VAL A 380 18.42 15.53 -25.01
CA VAL A 380 18.76 16.96 -25.05
C VAL A 380 18.00 17.66 -26.18
N CYS A 381 17.72 16.93 -27.27
CA CYS A 381 16.91 17.44 -28.36
C CYS A 381 16.03 16.35 -29.00
N PRO A 382 15.03 16.71 -29.83
CA PRO A 382 14.17 15.76 -30.52
C PRO A 382 14.92 14.78 -31.42
N LYS A 383 16.07 15.18 -31.97
CA LYS A 383 16.92 14.30 -32.78
C LYS A 383 17.47 13.15 -31.96
N ASP A 384 17.89 13.40 -30.71
CA ASP A 384 18.39 12.36 -29.81
C ASP A 384 17.29 11.34 -29.51
N LEU A 385 16.05 11.80 -29.29
CA LEU A 385 14.89 10.93 -29.08
C LEU A 385 14.64 9.99 -30.28
N GLU A 386 14.74 10.49 -31.51
CA GLU A 386 14.65 9.65 -32.70
C GLU A 386 15.81 8.64 -32.81
N THR A 387 17.01 8.99 -32.35
CA THR A 387 18.13 8.04 -32.31
C THR A 387 17.93 6.94 -31.26
N GLU A 388 17.40 7.27 -30.08
CA GLU A 388 17.04 6.29 -29.05
C GLU A 388 15.98 5.32 -29.57
N LYS A 389 14.98 5.83 -30.30
CA LYS A 389 13.90 5.03 -30.90
C LYS A 389 14.40 3.99 -31.88
N LYS A 390 15.43 4.32 -32.66
CA LYS A 390 16.02 3.39 -33.65
C LYS A 390 16.94 2.35 -33.02
N ARG A 391 17.50 2.60 -31.82
CA ARG A 391 18.52 1.77 -31.19
C ARG A 391 18.02 0.93 -30.01
N GLY A 392 16.97 1.38 -29.33
CA GLY A 392 16.45 0.72 -28.13
C GLY A 392 15.70 -0.58 -28.47
N ASP A 393 15.88 -1.60 -27.66
CA ASP A 393 15.00 -2.76 -27.61
C ASP A 393 13.88 -2.56 -26.57
N SER A 394 12.97 -3.54 -26.45
CA SER A 394 11.84 -3.47 -25.51
C SER A 394 12.30 -3.23 -24.07
N PHE A 395 13.34 -3.95 -23.63
CA PHE A 395 13.85 -3.87 -22.26
C PHE A 395 14.53 -2.53 -21.98
N THR A 396 15.35 -2.03 -22.91
CA THR A 396 15.98 -0.71 -22.81
C THR A 396 14.91 0.38 -22.71
N TRP A 397 13.86 0.31 -23.51
CA TRP A 397 12.73 1.25 -23.41
C TRP A 397 11.99 1.16 -22.09
N GLN A 398 11.81 -0.05 -21.54
CA GLN A 398 11.21 -0.23 -20.22
C GLN A 398 12.03 0.47 -19.14
N VAL A 399 13.34 0.21 -19.09
CA VAL A 399 14.27 0.85 -18.14
C VAL A 399 14.29 2.37 -18.31
N THR A 400 14.32 2.86 -19.56
CA THR A 400 14.31 4.29 -19.87
C THR A 400 13.01 4.98 -19.42
N LEU A 401 11.85 4.36 -19.65
CA LEU A 401 10.57 4.92 -19.19
C LEU A 401 10.45 4.93 -17.68
N GLU A 402 10.90 3.88 -16.99
CA GLU A 402 10.95 3.84 -15.52
C GLU A 402 11.92 4.90 -14.95
N SER A 403 13.08 5.09 -15.58
CA SER A 403 14.04 6.14 -15.24
C SER A 403 13.40 7.54 -15.35
N ARG A 404 12.80 7.83 -16.51
CA ARG A 404 12.17 9.13 -16.76
C ARG A 404 10.99 9.37 -15.83
N ALA A 405 10.16 8.36 -15.58
CA ALA A 405 9.05 8.47 -14.62
C ALA A 405 9.56 8.75 -13.19
N GLY A 406 10.65 8.10 -12.78
CA GLY A 406 11.33 8.34 -11.51
C GLY A 406 11.89 9.77 -11.42
N ALA A 407 12.57 10.24 -12.47
CA ALA A 407 13.10 11.61 -12.54
C ALA A 407 11.97 12.65 -12.45
N LEU A 408 10.87 12.48 -13.19
CA LEU A 408 9.69 13.37 -13.11
C LEU A 408 9.10 13.40 -11.69
N CYS A 409 9.06 12.24 -11.02
CA CYS A 409 8.61 12.15 -9.62
C CYS A 409 9.54 12.91 -8.67
N ALA A 410 10.86 12.78 -8.84
CA ALA A 410 11.86 13.51 -8.06
C ALA A 410 11.79 15.03 -8.28
N ILE A 411 11.60 15.47 -9.52
CA ILE A 411 11.38 16.90 -9.85
C ILE A 411 10.12 17.42 -9.16
N LYS A 412 9.00 16.67 -9.23
CA LYS A 412 7.77 17.02 -8.54
C LYS A 412 8.01 17.15 -7.02
N SER A 413 8.68 16.19 -6.40
CA SER A 413 9.00 16.26 -4.97
C SER A 413 9.87 17.48 -4.63
N PHE A 414 10.84 17.83 -5.48
CA PHE A 414 11.65 19.03 -5.32
C PHE A 414 10.81 20.30 -5.34
N ILE A 415 9.90 20.44 -6.32
CA ILE A 415 9.00 21.60 -6.41
C ILE A 415 8.12 21.71 -5.16
N LEU A 416 7.59 20.58 -4.66
CA LEU A 416 6.68 20.56 -3.52
C LEU A 416 7.37 20.86 -2.18
N TYR A 417 8.60 20.37 -1.97
CA TYR A 417 9.26 20.42 -0.66
C TYR A 417 10.44 21.40 -0.59
N CYS A 418 10.97 21.82 -1.73
CA CYS A 418 12.13 22.69 -1.84
C CYS A 418 11.82 23.94 -2.68
N GLY A 419 10.58 24.43 -2.66
CA GLY A 419 10.16 25.59 -3.44
C GLY A 419 11.02 26.84 -3.20
N GLY A 420 11.60 27.01 -2.00
CA GLY A 420 12.54 28.10 -1.70
C GLY A 420 13.86 28.06 -2.49
N LEU A 421 14.19 26.95 -3.16
CA LEU A 421 15.36 26.82 -4.03
C LEU A 421 15.03 27.06 -5.52
N LEU A 422 13.77 27.33 -5.88
CA LEU A 422 13.34 27.60 -7.26
C LEU A 422 13.67 29.04 -7.68
N THR A 423 14.95 29.36 -7.81
CA THR A 423 15.39 30.61 -8.43
C THR A 423 15.24 30.54 -9.96
N ASP A 424 15.26 31.68 -10.65
CA ASP A 424 15.18 31.73 -12.11
C ASP A 424 16.28 30.87 -12.78
N GLU A 425 17.49 30.86 -12.23
CA GLU A 425 18.58 30.01 -12.72
C GLU A 425 18.27 28.51 -12.58
N VAL A 426 17.66 28.10 -11.47
CA VAL A 426 17.27 26.70 -11.23
C VAL A 426 16.12 26.31 -12.14
N ILE A 427 15.15 27.20 -12.34
CA ILE A 427 14.04 27.00 -13.27
C ILE A 427 14.58 26.85 -14.71
N GLN A 428 15.50 27.70 -15.15
CA GLN A 428 16.13 27.60 -16.46
C GLN A 428 16.88 26.29 -16.68
N ARG A 429 17.43 25.68 -15.61
CA ARG A 429 18.08 24.37 -15.68
C ARG A 429 17.10 23.20 -15.59
N LEU A 430 15.91 23.42 -15.02
CA LEU A 430 14.88 22.41 -14.80
C LEU A 430 13.91 22.26 -15.99
N LEU A 431 13.66 23.33 -16.74
CA LEU A 431 12.74 23.36 -17.87
C LEU A 431 13.19 22.60 -19.14
N PRO A 432 14.48 22.57 -19.53
CA PRO A 432 14.91 21.95 -20.79
C PRO A 432 14.50 20.48 -20.99
N PRO A 433 14.45 19.63 -19.94
CA PRO A 433 13.89 18.27 -20.06
C PRO A 433 12.40 18.19 -20.39
N VAL A 434 11.60 19.22 -20.10
CA VAL A 434 10.13 19.19 -20.18
C VAL A 434 9.62 19.08 -21.62
N PRO A 435 10.12 19.86 -22.61
CA PRO A 435 9.79 19.66 -24.04
C PRO A 435 10.02 18.24 -24.53
N CYS A 436 11.21 17.69 -24.29
CA CYS A 436 11.55 16.32 -24.70
C CYS A 436 10.66 15.27 -24.01
N ALA A 437 10.21 15.52 -22.77
CA ALA A 437 9.25 14.67 -22.10
C ALA A 437 7.85 14.72 -22.76
N VAL A 438 7.40 15.91 -23.15
CA VAL A 438 6.14 16.06 -23.91
C VAL A 438 6.25 15.41 -25.29
N ASP A 439 7.38 15.56 -25.98
CA ASP A 439 7.60 14.92 -27.28
C ASP A 439 7.54 13.40 -27.15
N LEU A 440 8.21 12.81 -26.15
CA LEU A 440 8.15 11.37 -25.87
C LEU A 440 6.71 10.90 -25.63
N LEU A 441 5.88 11.69 -24.91
CA LEU A 441 4.47 11.37 -24.69
C LEU A 441 3.71 11.15 -26.01
N THR A 442 3.98 11.98 -27.03
CA THR A 442 3.35 11.84 -28.36
C THR A 442 3.81 10.58 -29.10
N GLN A 443 5.01 10.08 -28.80
CA GLN A 443 5.58 8.89 -29.42
C GLN A 443 5.18 7.59 -28.73
N LEU A 444 4.71 7.63 -27.47
CA LEU A 444 4.33 6.43 -26.71
C LEU A 444 3.34 5.50 -27.44
N PRO A 445 2.31 5.97 -28.17
CA PRO A 445 1.43 5.05 -28.90
C PRO A 445 2.19 4.22 -29.94
N SER A 446 3.15 4.83 -30.64
CA SER A 446 3.99 4.14 -31.63
C SER A 446 4.93 3.12 -30.97
N LEU A 447 5.53 3.46 -29.82
CA LEU A 447 6.38 2.56 -29.05
C LEU A 447 5.58 1.38 -28.48
N ASN A 448 4.37 1.63 -27.95
CA ASN A 448 3.49 0.58 -27.46
C ASN A 448 3.00 -0.34 -28.58
N LYS A 449 2.79 0.19 -29.80
CA LYS A 449 2.48 -0.65 -30.97
C LYS A 449 3.66 -1.53 -31.37
N MET A 450 4.90 -1.05 -31.21
CA MET A 450 6.12 -1.76 -31.57
C MET A 450 6.48 -2.88 -30.59
N TYR A 451 6.41 -2.62 -29.28
CA TYR A 451 6.88 -3.54 -28.24
C TYR A 451 5.76 -4.20 -27.41
N GLY A 452 4.49 -3.83 -27.64
CA GLY A 452 3.33 -4.50 -27.08
C GLY A 452 3.16 -4.32 -25.56
N SER A 453 2.80 -5.41 -24.88
CA SER A 453 2.39 -5.41 -23.46
C SER A 453 3.52 -5.04 -22.48
N ALA A 454 4.78 -5.28 -22.84
CA ALA A 454 5.95 -5.04 -21.99
C ALA A 454 6.09 -3.57 -21.57
N LEU A 455 5.78 -2.63 -22.48
CA LEU A 455 5.90 -1.19 -22.22
C LEU A 455 4.63 -0.55 -21.66
N LYS A 456 3.51 -1.28 -21.61
CA LYS A 456 2.20 -0.69 -21.29
C LYS A 456 2.18 -0.10 -19.88
N LEU A 457 2.70 -0.82 -18.88
CA LEU A 457 2.74 -0.36 -17.50
C LEU A 457 3.65 0.87 -17.34
N SER A 458 4.89 0.79 -17.82
CA SER A 458 5.86 1.89 -17.74
C SER A 458 5.38 3.13 -18.51
N SER A 459 4.70 2.96 -19.64
CA SER A 459 4.07 4.06 -20.39
C SER A 459 2.97 4.76 -19.59
N VAL A 460 2.12 4.00 -18.89
CA VAL A 460 1.05 4.57 -18.06
C VAL A 460 1.65 5.31 -16.85
N THR A 461 2.65 4.72 -16.20
CA THR A 461 3.36 5.34 -15.08
C THR A 461 4.03 6.65 -15.51
N TYR A 462 4.77 6.63 -16.62
CA TYR A 462 5.41 7.82 -17.19
C TYR A 462 4.39 8.93 -17.48
N ARG A 463 3.30 8.60 -18.18
CA ARG A 463 2.22 9.55 -18.49
C ARG A 463 1.63 10.19 -17.23
N LYS A 464 1.33 9.36 -16.23
CA LYS A 464 0.82 9.84 -14.94
C LYS A 464 1.78 10.82 -14.28
N ARG A 465 3.08 10.48 -14.20
CA ARG A 465 4.09 11.36 -13.58
C ARG A 465 4.30 12.66 -14.34
N LEU A 466 4.25 12.63 -15.67
CA LEU A 466 4.33 13.83 -16.49
C LEU A 466 3.13 14.74 -16.22
N TYR A 467 1.90 14.23 -16.24
CA TYR A 467 0.71 15.03 -15.95
C TYR A 467 0.71 15.60 -14.54
N GLU A 468 1.16 14.83 -13.54
CA GLU A 468 1.32 15.32 -12.17
C GLU A 468 2.31 16.49 -12.08
N LEU A 469 3.41 16.45 -12.82
CA LEU A 469 4.38 17.54 -12.87
C LEU A 469 3.80 18.77 -13.62
N LEU A 470 3.17 18.54 -14.77
CA LEU A 470 2.60 19.62 -15.58
C LEU A 470 1.46 20.37 -14.88
N ALA A 471 0.77 19.70 -13.95
CA ALA A 471 -0.22 20.32 -13.10
C ALA A 471 0.38 21.32 -12.09
N LEU A 472 1.66 21.18 -11.73
CA LEU A 472 2.34 22.00 -10.72
C LEU A 472 3.06 23.22 -11.29
N LEU A 473 3.47 23.19 -12.56
CA LEU A 473 4.21 24.29 -13.18
C LEU A 473 3.26 25.41 -13.65
N PRO A 474 3.68 26.69 -13.56
CA PRO A 474 2.89 27.82 -14.02
C PRO A 474 2.58 27.74 -15.53
N PRO A 475 1.37 28.13 -15.97
CA PRO A 475 0.99 28.12 -17.39
C PRO A 475 1.96 28.92 -18.29
N LYS A 476 2.48 30.04 -17.78
CA LYS A 476 3.44 30.91 -18.49
C LYS A 476 4.75 30.21 -18.87
N SER A 477 5.14 29.19 -18.11
CA SER A 477 6.34 28.38 -18.39
C SER A 477 6.18 27.52 -19.66
N TYR A 478 4.97 27.37 -20.19
CA TYR A 478 4.68 26.63 -21.41
C TYR A 478 4.48 27.52 -22.65
N GLU A 479 4.38 28.84 -22.50
CA GLU A 479 4.04 29.76 -23.61
C GLU A 479 5.03 29.67 -24.79
N GLY A 480 6.32 29.43 -24.53
CA GLY A 480 7.34 29.19 -25.56
C GLY A 480 7.36 27.77 -26.15
N MET A 481 6.58 26.82 -25.60
CA MET A 481 6.47 25.44 -26.11
C MET A 481 5.34 25.28 -27.13
N TYR A 482 4.40 26.24 -27.21
CA TYR A 482 3.27 26.23 -28.14
C TYR A 482 3.68 26.37 -29.61
N SER A 483 4.83 26.96 -29.89
CA SER A 483 5.33 27.16 -31.27
C SER A 483 5.78 25.85 -31.95
N SER A 484 5.97 24.77 -31.20
CA SER A 484 6.64 23.55 -31.69
C SER A 484 5.75 22.30 -31.74
N SER A 485 4.50 22.35 -31.26
CA SER A 485 3.63 21.18 -31.22
C SER A 485 2.13 21.52 -31.20
N GLN A 486 1.43 21.24 -32.31
CA GLN A 486 -0.04 21.33 -32.44
C GLN A 486 -0.82 20.38 -31.49
N ASN A 487 -0.14 19.52 -30.72
CA ASN A 487 -0.75 18.49 -29.87
C ASN A 487 -1.06 18.92 -28.41
N ILE A 488 -0.82 20.20 -28.05
CA ILE A 488 -1.00 20.69 -26.68
C ILE A 488 -2.49 20.94 -26.33
N SER A 489 -3.40 20.98 -27.30
CA SER A 489 -4.85 21.04 -27.05
C SER A 489 -5.36 19.84 -26.22
N CYS A 490 -4.75 18.66 -26.36
CA CYS A 490 -5.04 17.48 -25.52
C CYS A 490 -4.56 17.63 -24.06
N LEU A 491 -3.57 18.49 -23.78
CA LEU A 491 -3.06 18.74 -22.42
C LEU A 491 -4.02 19.60 -21.58
N LEU A 492 -4.83 20.46 -22.22
CA LEU A 492 -5.86 21.25 -21.53
C LEU A 492 -7.09 20.42 -21.17
N VAL A 493 -7.48 19.47 -22.02
CA VAL A 493 -8.58 18.51 -21.75
C VAL A 493 -8.21 17.60 -20.58
N THR A 494 -6.96 17.14 -20.51
CA THR A 494 -6.47 16.31 -19.39
C THR A 494 -6.32 17.08 -18.07
N LYS A 495 -6.12 18.41 -18.10
CA LYS A 495 -6.16 19.25 -16.88
C LYS A 495 -7.55 19.23 -16.21
N ALA A 496 -8.62 19.11 -16.99
CA ALA A 496 -9.98 18.95 -16.49
C ALA A 496 -10.24 17.53 -15.95
N GLU A 497 -9.73 16.49 -16.62
CA GLU A 497 -9.87 15.09 -16.17
C GLU A 497 -9.04 14.75 -14.92
N VAL A 498 -7.83 15.31 -14.79
CA VAL A 498 -6.96 15.10 -13.61
C VAL A 498 -7.52 15.79 -12.37
N LYS A 499 -8.10 17.00 -12.50
CA LYS A 499 -8.85 17.64 -11.39
C LYS A 499 -10.03 16.78 -10.95
N HIS A 500 -10.69 16.07 -11.86
CA HIS A 500 -11.81 15.20 -11.53
C HIS A 500 -11.41 13.89 -10.81
N CYS A 501 -10.21 13.38 -11.08
CA CYS A 501 -9.65 12.19 -10.43
C CYS A 501 -9.03 12.47 -9.04
N SER A 502 -8.42 13.64 -8.84
CA SER A 502 -7.80 14.02 -7.55
C SER A 502 -8.81 14.32 -6.43
N ILE A 503 -10.08 14.59 -6.77
CA ILE A 503 -11.15 14.85 -5.78
C ILE A 503 -11.79 13.54 -5.26
N LYS A 504 -11.48 12.37 -5.85
CA LYS A 504 -12.08 11.08 -5.46
C LYS A 504 -11.20 10.18 -4.58
N TYR A 505 -10.04 10.66 -4.13
CA TYR A 505 -9.11 9.91 -3.27
C TYR A 505 -8.51 10.76 -2.14
N ASN A 506 -9.36 11.50 -1.42
CA ASN A 506 -9.11 11.91 -0.05
C ASN A 506 -10.09 11.18 0.86
#